data_AF-A0A0D2XHE6-F1
#
_entry.id   AF-A0A0D2XHE6-F1
#
_cell.length_a   1.000
_cell.length_b   1.000
_cell.length_c   1.000
_cell.angle_alpha   90.00
_cell.angle_beta   90.00
_cell.angle_gamma   90.00
#
_symmetry.space_group_name_H-M   'P 1'
#
loop_
_entity.id
_entity.type
_entity.pdbx_description
1 polymer ?
#
loop_
_entity_poly.entity_id
_entity_poly.type
_entity_poly.pdbx_seq_one_letter_code
_entity_poly.pdbx_strand_id
1 'polypeptide(L)'
;MALFYQQPGLSYPEHPPIVPIPGQEWYHPPEPSPESHQQTPQQTYMGDTFPVLCRFWRIMHEVTLKYYRDQPFPRESLSSHITLAFAEYKYRELIAWAETLPPSMMRSEQSPHHVLVFHIWLHVAIMCVLRPFTVRARDSPKPLRLKTFPCKRSSPDAAYKASVNQLKRLVVVYREKYACSSYTMLWHTALIQLANAILGNTKDPAWRFYLFFCIESYGELRRSFRFAETIGRSILSMALQQGDLSADEARRLMVQFEENRLTSPSEDIRATFMADLNLAMTDPEEASVESLSDRFEDIALFREFTNAGDSSEDEPVESDDNTWDTS
;
A
#
# COMPACT_ATOMS: atom_id res chain seq x y z
N MET A 1 12.88 -3.06 3.56
CA MET A 1 11.53 -3.48 4.00
C MET A 1 10.59 -3.39 2.81
N ALA A 2 10.59 -4.43 1.98
CA ALA A 2 9.79 -4.50 0.76
C ALA A 2 9.14 -5.89 0.67
N LEU A 3 8.43 -6.26 1.73
CA LEU A 3 7.92 -7.62 1.88
C LEU A 3 6.57 -7.84 1.17
N PHE A 4 5.97 -6.78 0.60
CA PHE A 4 4.63 -6.80 0.02
C PHE A 4 4.56 -6.53 -1.49
N TYR A 5 5.65 -6.13 -2.11
CA TYR A 5 5.68 -5.77 -3.53
C TYR A 5 6.99 -6.23 -4.16
N GLN A 6 6.95 -6.41 -5.47
CA GLN A 6 8.11 -6.75 -6.27
C GLN A 6 9.20 -5.68 -6.13
N GLN A 7 10.45 -6.12 -6.07
CA GLN A 7 11.60 -5.22 -6.22
C GLN A 7 12.48 -5.76 -7.34
N PRO A 8 12.64 -5.02 -8.44
CA PRO A 8 13.57 -5.38 -9.50
C PRO A 8 14.97 -5.65 -8.94
N GLY A 9 15.57 -6.78 -9.35
CA GLY A 9 16.93 -7.17 -8.94
C GLY A 9 17.06 -7.80 -7.54
N LEU A 10 15.97 -7.98 -6.78
CA LEU A 10 16.02 -8.65 -5.48
C LEU A 10 15.88 -10.18 -5.62
N SER A 11 16.83 -10.93 -5.05
CA SER A 11 16.73 -12.39 -4.92
C SER A 11 15.75 -12.79 -3.82
N TYR A 12 14.82 -13.71 -4.12
CA TYR A 12 13.90 -14.27 -3.14
C TYR A 12 14.49 -15.53 -2.50
N PRO A 13 14.57 -15.62 -1.15
CA PRO A 13 14.96 -16.85 -0.48
C PRO A 13 14.04 -18.00 -0.90
N GLU A 14 14.56 -19.18 -1.24
CA GLU A 14 13.71 -20.28 -1.72
C GLU A 14 12.97 -21.01 -0.60
N HIS A 15 13.52 -20.94 0.61
CA HIS A 15 13.03 -21.67 1.77
C HIS A 15 12.92 -20.74 2.98
N PRO A 16 11.91 -20.95 3.85
CA PRO A 16 11.86 -20.27 5.13
C PRO A 16 13.04 -20.70 6.03
N PRO A 17 13.39 -19.91 7.07
CA PRO A 17 14.41 -20.31 8.04
C PRO A 17 14.13 -21.69 8.64
N ILE A 18 15.16 -22.53 8.74
CA ILE A 18 15.08 -23.90 9.28
C ILE A 18 14.96 -23.89 10.82
N VAL A 19 15.30 -22.77 11.45
CA VAL A 19 15.21 -22.60 12.91
C VAL A 19 13.74 -22.54 13.36
N PRO A 20 13.41 -23.16 14.51
CA PRO A 20 12.06 -23.08 15.05
C PRO A 20 11.72 -21.64 15.41
N ILE A 21 10.44 -21.30 15.37
CA ILE A 21 9.97 -19.98 15.78
C ILE A 21 10.23 -19.83 17.29
N PRO A 22 11.01 -18.83 17.74
CA PRO A 22 11.23 -18.56 19.15
C PRO A 22 9.93 -18.37 19.92
N GLY A 23 9.84 -18.93 21.13
CA GLY A 23 8.63 -18.88 21.96
C GLY A 23 7.54 -19.87 21.56
N GLN A 24 7.75 -20.69 20.51
CA GLN A 24 6.87 -21.79 20.19
C GLN A 24 7.31 -23.05 20.94
N GLU A 25 6.89 -23.19 22.20
CA GLU A 25 6.94 -24.49 22.86
C GLU A 25 5.99 -25.43 22.11
N TRP A 26 6.52 -26.55 21.61
CA TRP A 26 5.68 -27.62 21.12
C TRP A 26 4.87 -28.08 22.33
N TYR A 27 3.54 -28.05 22.25
CA TYR A 27 2.64 -28.57 23.28
C TYR A 27 2.93 -30.07 23.49
N HIS A 28 3.95 -30.38 24.29
CA HIS A 28 4.01 -31.62 25.02
C HIS A 28 3.07 -31.45 26.22
N PRO A 29 2.12 -32.36 26.46
CA PRO A 29 1.38 -32.37 27.71
C PRO A 29 2.43 -32.43 28.84
N PRO A 30 2.40 -31.52 29.83
CA PRO A 30 3.35 -31.59 30.91
C PRO A 30 3.08 -32.88 31.68
N GLU A 31 4.08 -33.76 31.77
CA GLU A 31 4.11 -34.70 32.89
C GLU A 31 4.19 -33.88 34.17
N PRO A 32 3.41 -34.23 35.21
CA PRO A 32 3.39 -33.47 36.45
C PRO A 32 4.69 -33.75 37.21
N SER A 33 5.73 -32.95 36.95
CA SER A 33 6.90 -32.89 37.81
C SER A 33 6.68 -31.78 38.85
N PRO A 34 6.59 -32.12 40.15
CA PRO A 34 6.62 -31.12 41.19
C PRO A 34 8.07 -30.65 41.32
N GLU A 35 8.29 -29.34 41.39
CA GLU A 35 9.60 -28.67 41.59
C GLU A 35 10.32 -28.19 40.32
N SER A 36 9.79 -27.11 39.73
CA SER A 36 10.66 -26.04 39.23
C SER A 36 9.96 -24.69 39.35
N HIS A 37 9.96 -24.15 40.58
CA HIS A 37 9.73 -22.73 40.82
C HIS A 37 10.94 -21.94 40.29
N GLN A 38 10.98 -21.72 38.99
CA GLN A 38 11.73 -20.64 38.34
C GLN A 38 11.01 -20.34 37.02
N GLN A 39 9.82 -19.75 37.13
CA GLN A 39 9.29 -18.94 36.04
C GLN A 39 10.29 -17.80 35.86
N THR A 40 11.23 -17.93 34.93
CA THR A 40 12.03 -16.79 34.49
C THR A 40 11.05 -15.74 33.99
N PRO A 41 10.89 -14.59 34.66
CA PRO A 41 10.03 -13.54 34.17
C PRO A 41 10.83 -12.79 33.12
N GLN A 42 11.07 -13.43 31.97
CA GLN A 42 11.25 -12.64 30.76
C GLN A 42 9.90 -11.99 30.51
N GLN A 43 9.74 -10.77 30.99
CA GLN A 43 8.82 -9.83 30.37
C GLN A 43 9.29 -9.70 28.93
N THR A 44 8.85 -10.61 28.06
CA THR A 44 9.28 -10.69 26.67
C THR A 44 8.93 -9.35 26.03
N TYR A 45 9.95 -8.57 25.67
CA TYR A 45 9.76 -7.31 24.96
C TYR A 45 8.85 -7.57 23.74
N MET A 46 7.70 -6.88 23.68
CA MET A 46 6.62 -7.09 22.70
C MET A 46 5.87 -8.44 22.73
N GLY A 47 6.02 -9.25 23.80
CA GLY A 47 5.21 -10.45 24.04
C GLY A 47 5.19 -11.43 22.86
N ASP A 48 3.97 -11.82 22.45
CA ASP A 48 3.74 -12.78 21.36
C ASP A 48 3.94 -12.20 19.94
N THR A 49 4.33 -10.93 19.82
CA THR A 49 4.45 -10.25 18.53
C THR A 49 5.39 -10.97 17.59
N PHE A 50 6.59 -11.32 18.06
CA PHE A 50 7.59 -11.96 17.23
C PHE A 50 7.12 -13.33 16.67
N PRO A 51 6.68 -14.30 17.50
CA PRO A 51 6.19 -15.57 16.98
C PRO A 51 4.99 -15.43 16.05
N VAL A 52 4.08 -14.49 16.32
CA VAL A 52 2.95 -14.19 15.42
C VAL A 52 3.44 -13.66 14.08
N LEU A 53 4.36 -12.70 14.07
CA LEU A 53 4.93 -12.17 12.83
C LEU A 53 5.70 -13.24 12.03
N CYS A 54 6.41 -14.16 12.68
CA CYS A 54 7.08 -15.26 11.98
C CYS A 54 6.07 -16.13 11.22
N ARG A 55 4.92 -16.48 11.83
CA ARG A 55 3.88 -17.27 11.15
C ARG A 55 3.24 -16.49 10.01
N PHE A 56 2.94 -15.21 10.23
CA PHE A 56 2.44 -14.31 9.20
C PHE A 56 3.37 -14.27 7.97
N TRP A 57 4.65 -14.04 8.20
CA TRP A 57 5.63 -13.93 7.11
C TRP A 57 5.89 -15.25 6.41
N ARG A 58 5.69 -16.40 7.07
CA ARG A 58 5.71 -17.71 6.38
C ARG A 58 4.59 -17.83 5.35
N ILE A 59 3.37 -17.41 5.68
CA ILE A 59 2.24 -17.42 4.74
C ILE A 59 2.53 -16.49 3.56
N MET A 60 2.97 -15.26 3.85
CA MET A 60 3.27 -14.27 2.81
C MET A 60 4.47 -14.64 1.96
N HIS A 61 5.45 -15.36 2.50
CA HIS A 61 6.58 -15.86 1.74
C HIS A 61 6.13 -16.77 0.58
N GLU A 62 5.21 -17.70 0.84
CA GLU A 62 4.66 -18.56 -0.21
C GLU A 62 3.91 -17.76 -1.29
N VAL A 63 3.22 -16.69 -0.90
CA VAL A 63 2.59 -15.75 -1.85
C VAL A 63 3.66 -15.07 -2.70
N THR A 64 4.72 -14.55 -2.08
CA THR A 64 5.82 -13.88 -2.78
C THR A 64 6.50 -14.78 -3.81
N LEU A 65 6.81 -16.03 -3.44
CA LEU A 65 7.42 -16.99 -4.35
C LEU A 65 6.50 -17.28 -5.53
N LYS A 66 5.23 -17.57 -5.24
CA LYS A 66 4.28 -17.93 -6.30
C LYS A 66 4.00 -16.76 -7.24
N TYR A 67 3.83 -15.55 -6.70
CA TYR A 67 3.43 -14.37 -7.48
C TYR A 67 4.58 -13.83 -8.31
N TYR A 68 5.77 -13.69 -7.73
CA TYR A 68 6.87 -12.94 -8.34
C TYR A 68 8.06 -13.80 -8.77
N ARG A 69 8.48 -14.78 -7.96
CA ARG A 69 9.64 -15.63 -8.30
C ARG A 69 9.30 -16.63 -9.40
N ASP A 70 8.17 -17.32 -9.28
CA ASP A 70 7.76 -18.39 -10.19
C ASP A 70 7.05 -17.85 -11.45
N GLN A 71 7.11 -16.55 -11.70
CA GLN A 71 6.48 -15.93 -12.85
C GLN A 71 7.24 -16.31 -14.13
N PRO A 72 6.62 -17.05 -15.06
CA PRO A 72 7.30 -17.54 -16.26
C PRO A 72 7.61 -16.42 -17.26
N PHE A 73 6.78 -15.37 -17.30
CA PHE A 73 6.89 -14.23 -18.20
C PHE A 73 6.72 -12.92 -17.41
N PRO A 74 7.81 -12.17 -17.14
CA PRO A 74 7.79 -10.99 -16.26
C PRO A 74 6.89 -9.83 -16.72
N ARG A 75 6.45 -9.83 -17.99
CA ARG A 75 5.63 -8.76 -18.59
C ARG A 75 4.15 -9.13 -18.75
N GLU A 76 3.76 -10.35 -18.41
CA GLU A 76 2.34 -10.73 -18.38
C GLU A 76 1.69 -10.37 -17.05
N SER A 77 0.39 -10.05 -17.07
CA SER A 77 -0.40 -9.79 -15.86
C SER A 77 -0.26 -10.94 -14.87
N LEU A 78 -0.07 -10.64 -13.58
CA LEU A 78 -0.03 -11.65 -12.52
C LEU A 78 -1.25 -12.61 -12.54
N SER A 79 -2.39 -12.14 -13.04
CA SER A 79 -3.61 -12.96 -13.16
C SER A 79 -3.57 -14.02 -14.28
N SER A 80 -2.58 -13.97 -15.18
CA SER A 80 -2.40 -14.97 -16.25
C SER A 80 -1.78 -16.27 -15.74
N HIS A 81 -0.81 -16.19 -14.81
CA HIS A 81 -0.13 -17.37 -14.25
C HIS A 81 -0.61 -17.78 -12.86
N ILE A 82 -1.21 -16.87 -12.09
CA ILE A 82 -1.78 -17.18 -10.78
C ILE A 82 -3.25 -17.51 -10.90
N THR A 83 -3.65 -18.61 -10.26
CA THR A 83 -5.07 -19.00 -10.21
C THR A 83 -5.81 -18.30 -9.08
N LEU A 84 -7.08 -17.94 -9.33
CA LEU A 84 -7.97 -17.43 -8.28
C LEU A 84 -8.08 -18.40 -7.10
N ALA A 85 -8.03 -19.71 -7.36
CA ALA A 85 -8.09 -20.75 -6.33
C ALA A 85 -6.92 -20.66 -5.34
N PHE A 86 -5.70 -20.37 -5.83
CA PHE A 86 -4.54 -20.15 -4.98
C PHE A 86 -4.70 -18.90 -4.11
N ALA A 87 -5.10 -17.77 -4.70
CA ALA A 87 -5.34 -16.54 -3.95
C ALA A 87 -6.45 -16.71 -2.91
N GLU A 88 -7.52 -17.42 -3.25
CA GLU A 88 -8.61 -17.74 -2.33
C GLU A 88 -8.15 -18.62 -1.17
N TYR A 89 -7.29 -19.62 -1.45
CA TYR A 89 -6.67 -20.44 -0.41
C TYR A 89 -5.83 -19.60 0.55
N LYS A 90 -4.95 -18.72 0.02
CA LYS A 90 -4.10 -17.85 0.85
C LYS A 90 -4.89 -16.81 1.64
N TYR A 91 -5.96 -16.28 1.06
CA TYR A 91 -6.88 -15.40 1.78
C TYR A 91 -7.55 -16.11 2.96
N ARG A 92 -8.02 -17.35 2.76
CA ARG A 92 -8.59 -18.17 3.84
C ARG A 92 -7.57 -18.54 4.90
N GLU A 93 -6.36 -18.88 4.49
CA GLU A 93 -5.26 -19.20 5.39
C GLU A 93 -4.96 -18.00 6.31
N LEU A 94 -4.89 -16.79 5.77
CA LEU A 94 -4.71 -15.57 6.56
C LEU A 94 -5.85 -15.33 7.56
N ILE A 95 -7.11 -15.53 7.16
CA ILE A 95 -8.27 -15.36 8.06
C ILE A 95 -8.25 -16.41 9.17
N ALA A 96 -8.15 -17.68 8.81
CA ALA A 96 -8.14 -18.78 9.77
C ALA A 96 -6.97 -18.65 10.75
N TRP A 97 -5.81 -18.24 10.25
CA TRP A 97 -4.67 -17.94 11.10
C TRP A 97 -4.93 -16.76 12.05
N ALA A 98 -5.54 -15.66 11.56
CA ALA A 98 -5.87 -14.50 12.39
C ALA A 98 -6.90 -14.83 13.50
N GLU A 99 -7.75 -15.84 13.32
CA GLU A 99 -8.67 -16.33 14.36
C GLU A 99 -7.94 -17.06 15.50
N THR A 100 -6.68 -17.48 15.30
CA THR A 100 -5.85 -18.16 16.31
C THR A 100 -4.94 -17.23 17.10
N LEU A 101 -5.09 -15.91 16.94
CA LEU A 101 -4.22 -14.93 17.61
C LEU A 101 -4.39 -14.99 19.14
N PRO A 102 -3.28 -14.91 19.90
CA PRO A 102 -3.36 -14.81 21.35
C PRO A 102 -4.06 -13.50 21.77
N PRO A 103 -4.69 -13.44 22.96
CA PRO A 103 -5.38 -12.23 23.44
C PRO A 103 -4.52 -10.97 23.43
N SER A 104 -3.21 -11.11 23.64
CA SER A 104 -2.19 -10.04 23.58
C SER A 104 -2.10 -9.37 22.19
N MET A 105 -2.45 -10.09 21.13
CA MET A 105 -2.41 -9.64 19.73
C MET A 105 -3.79 -9.29 19.17
N MET A 106 -4.85 -9.44 19.96
CA MET A 106 -6.19 -8.99 19.61
C MET A 106 -6.29 -7.46 19.73
N ARG A 107 -6.93 -6.84 18.74
CA ARG A 107 -7.08 -5.38 18.71
C ARG A 107 -8.07 -4.92 19.79
N SER A 108 -7.65 -3.97 20.62
CA SER A 108 -8.44 -3.28 21.62
C SER A 108 -8.08 -1.79 21.63
N GLU A 109 -8.86 -0.97 22.33
CA GLU A 109 -8.55 0.45 22.50
C GLU A 109 -7.22 0.69 23.22
N GLN A 110 -6.79 -0.26 24.05
CA GLN A 110 -5.55 -0.20 24.83
C GLN A 110 -4.39 -0.96 24.18
N SER A 111 -4.59 -1.53 22.98
CA SER A 111 -3.52 -2.23 22.27
C SER A 111 -2.27 -1.37 22.17
N PRO A 112 -1.07 -1.94 22.23
CA PRO A 112 0.18 -1.23 21.96
C PRO A 112 0.37 -1.00 20.45
N HIS A 113 1.27 -0.07 20.10
CA HIS A 113 1.56 0.32 18.72
C HIS A 113 1.88 -0.86 17.78
N HIS A 114 2.67 -1.85 18.23
CA HIS A 114 3.05 -3.00 17.41
C HIS A 114 1.87 -3.91 17.04
N VAL A 115 0.84 -4.00 17.89
CA VAL A 115 -0.39 -4.73 17.56
C VAL A 115 -1.13 -4.02 16.41
N LEU A 116 -1.21 -2.69 16.44
CA LEU A 116 -1.82 -1.96 15.31
C LEU A 116 -1.01 -2.09 14.03
N VAL A 117 0.32 -2.01 14.10
CA VAL A 117 1.19 -2.26 12.93
C VAL A 117 0.95 -3.66 12.37
N PHE A 118 0.79 -4.66 13.23
CA PHE A 118 0.47 -6.01 12.80
C PHE A 118 -0.89 -6.08 12.07
N HIS A 119 -1.96 -5.50 12.63
CA HIS A 119 -3.28 -5.48 11.96
C HIS A 119 -3.25 -4.68 10.65
N ILE A 120 -2.43 -3.63 10.58
CA ILE A 120 -2.14 -2.91 9.33
C ILE A 120 -1.52 -3.87 8.29
N TRP A 121 -0.50 -4.62 8.66
CA TRP A 121 0.14 -5.60 7.77
C TRP A 121 -0.81 -6.72 7.35
N LEU A 122 -1.70 -7.18 8.22
CA LEU A 122 -2.70 -8.19 7.88
C LEU A 122 -3.62 -7.69 6.75
N HIS A 123 -4.13 -6.46 6.84
CA HIS A 123 -4.97 -5.91 5.77
C HIS A 123 -4.19 -5.60 4.50
N VAL A 124 -2.94 -5.14 4.62
CA VAL A 124 -2.04 -5.00 3.46
C VAL A 124 -1.81 -6.35 2.78
N ALA A 125 -1.57 -7.44 3.53
CA ALA A 125 -1.41 -8.78 2.99
C ALA A 125 -2.65 -9.23 2.21
N ILE A 126 -3.84 -9.08 2.79
CA ILE A 126 -5.11 -9.42 2.12
C ILE A 126 -5.24 -8.64 0.81
N MET A 127 -4.93 -7.34 0.83
CA MET A 127 -4.94 -6.51 -0.38
C MET A 127 -3.94 -7.02 -1.43
N CYS A 128 -2.71 -7.40 -1.02
CA CYS A 128 -1.69 -7.93 -1.93
C CYS A 128 -2.13 -9.25 -2.59
N VAL A 129 -2.65 -10.19 -1.79
CA VAL A 129 -3.12 -11.50 -2.28
C VAL A 129 -4.24 -11.33 -3.30
N LEU A 130 -5.20 -10.43 -3.03
CA LEU A 130 -6.41 -10.31 -3.85
C LEU A 130 -6.27 -9.34 -5.03
N ARG A 131 -5.32 -8.40 -4.99
CA ARG A 131 -5.15 -7.34 -6.00
C ARG A 131 -5.21 -7.85 -7.45
N PRO A 132 -4.45 -8.91 -7.86
CA PRO A 132 -4.47 -9.39 -9.24
C PRO A 132 -5.85 -9.82 -9.75
N PHE A 133 -6.78 -10.11 -8.83
CA PHE A 133 -8.11 -10.64 -9.15
C PHE A 133 -9.22 -9.60 -9.03
N THR A 134 -8.88 -8.34 -8.74
CA THR A 134 -9.83 -7.23 -8.73
C THR A 134 -10.24 -6.85 -10.16
N VAL A 135 -11.42 -6.24 -10.30
CA VAL A 135 -11.94 -5.69 -11.57
C VAL A 135 -10.91 -4.77 -12.22
N ARG A 136 -10.33 -3.86 -11.43
CA ARG A 136 -9.36 -2.87 -11.90
C ARG A 136 -8.07 -3.53 -12.40
N ALA A 137 -7.52 -4.50 -11.67
CA ALA A 137 -6.28 -5.17 -12.07
C ALA A 137 -6.42 -6.03 -13.33
N ARG A 138 -7.66 -6.41 -13.69
CA ARG A 138 -7.96 -7.30 -14.82
C ARG A 138 -8.61 -6.58 -15.99
N ASP A 139 -8.82 -5.26 -15.90
CA ASP A 139 -9.58 -4.45 -16.86
C ASP A 139 -10.92 -5.11 -17.26
N SER A 140 -11.59 -5.73 -16.30
CA SER A 140 -12.78 -6.57 -16.51
C SER A 140 -14.01 -5.94 -15.86
N PRO A 141 -15.16 -5.80 -16.54
CA PRO A 141 -16.35 -5.13 -15.99
C PRO A 141 -17.04 -5.93 -14.88
N LYS A 142 -16.74 -7.22 -14.74
CA LYS A 142 -17.41 -8.12 -13.78
C LYS A 142 -16.45 -8.62 -12.69
N PRO A 143 -16.85 -8.57 -11.41
CA PRO A 143 -16.08 -9.14 -10.32
C PRO A 143 -16.05 -10.66 -10.41
N LEU A 144 -14.94 -11.26 -9.98
CA LEU A 144 -14.82 -12.72 -9.84
C LEU A 144 -15.55 -13.20 -8.59
N ARG A 145 -15.89 -14.48 -8.53
CA ARG A 145 -16.52 -15.11 -7.35
C ARG A 145 -15.54 -16.03 -6.65
N LEU A 146 -15.43 -15.88 -5.33
CA LEU A 146 -14.74 -16.83 -4.45
C LEU A 146 -15.64 -18.06 -4.27
N LYS A 147 -15.12 -19.25 -4.60
CA LYS A 147 -15.92 -20.48 -4.72
C LYS A 147 -16.15 -21.20 -3.39
N THR A 148 -15.25 -21.01 -2.44
CA THR A 148 -15.22 -21.71 -1.16
C THR A 148 -15.95 -20.97 -0.05
N PHE A 149 -16.42 -19.74 -0.32
CA PHE A 149 -17.29 -18.98 0.58
C PHE A 149 -18.77 -19.23 0.25
N PRO A 150 -19.64 -19.41 1.25
CA PRO A 150 -21.05 -19.70 1.03
C PRO A 150 -21.82 -18.50 0.45
N CYS A 151 -21.36 -17.27 0.72
CA CYS A 151 -22.02 -16.07 0.26
C CYS A 151 -21.87 -15.89 -1.27
N LYS A 152 -23.00 -15.78 -1.98
CA LYS A 152 -23.04 -15.60 -3.43
C LYS A 152 -22.35 -14.31 -3.92
N ARG A 153 -22.19 -13.33 -3.04
CA ARG A 153 -21.54 -12.03 -3.32
C ARG A 153 -20.07 -12.00 -2.89
N SER A 154 -19.50 -13.11 -2.41
CA SER A 154 -18.08 -13.18 -2.07
C SER A 154 -17.22 -13.05 -3.32
N SER A 155 -16.44 -11.97 -3.38
CA SER A 155 -15.52 -11.66 -4.47
C SER A 155 -14.18 -11.14 -3.93
N PRO A 156 -13.09 -11.24 -4.71
CA PRO A 156 -11.84 -10.54 -4.41
C PRO A 156 -12.05 -9.04 -4.19
N ASP A 157 -12.86 -8.38 -5.03
CA ASP A 157 -13.17 -6.96 -4.93
C ASP A 157 -13.85 -6.59 -3.60
N ALA A 158 -14.80 -7.42 -3.13
CA ALA A 158 -15.51 -7.17 -1.87
C ALA A 158 -14.56 -7.29 -0.67
N ALA A 159 -13.71 -8.32 -0.65
CA ALA A 159 -12.73 -8.53 0.41
C ALA A 159 -11.59 -7.49 0.38
N TYR A 160 -11.13 -7.11 -0.81
CA TYR A 160 -10.18 -6.02 -1.02
C TYR A 160 -10.75 -4.70 -0.49
N LYS A 161 -11.97 -4.33 -0.90
CA LYS A 161 -12.66 -3.11 -0.43
C LYS A 161 -12.88 -3.11 1.08
N ALA A 162 -13.26 -4.25 1.66
CA ALA A 162 -13.38 -4.38 3.11
C ALA A 162 -12.05 -4.11 3.82
N SER A 163 -10.93 -4.63 3.29
CA SER A 163 -9.60 -4.39 3.84
C SER A 163 -9.15 -2.94 3.66
N VAL A 164 -9.45 -2.29 2.53
CA VAL A 164 -9.22 -0.83 2.35
C VAL A 164 -9.95 -0.03 3.42
N ASN A 165 -11.22 -0.35 3.70
CA ASN A 165 -12.00 0.36 4.71
C ASN A 165 -11.46 0.15 6.13
N GLN A 166 -10.97 -1.05 6.46
CA GLN A 166 -10.28 -1.29 7.74
C GLN A 166 -8.96 -0.53 7.80
N LEU A 167 -8.18 -0.55 6.71
CA LEU A 167 -6.89 0.11 6.63
C LEU A 167 -7.02 1.62 6.83
N LYS A 168 -8.01 2.26 6.18
CA LYS A 168 -8.38 3.66 6.38
C LYS A 168 -8.53 4.02 7.87
N ARG A 169 -9.29 3.22 8.62
CA ARG A 169 -9.46 3.42 10.07
C ARG A 169 -8.17 3.18 10.84
N LEU A 170 -7.45 2.11 10.52
CA LEU A 170 -6.24 1.71 11.24
C LEU A 170 -5.13 2.76 11.12
N VAL A 171 -4.91 3.32 9.93
CA VAL A 171 -3.84 4.33 9.73
C VAL A 171 -4.14 5.63 10.47
N VAL A 172 -5.41 6.06 10.49
CA VAL A 172 -5.84 7.25 11.24
C VAL A 172 -5.63 7.04 12.73
N VAL A 173 -6.13 5.93 13.29
CA VAL A 173 -5.97 5.62 14.72
C VAL A 173 -4.49 5.46 15.08
N TYR A 174 -3.67 4.87 14.20
CA TYR A 174 -2.25 4.70 14.46
C TYR A 174 -1.51 6.03 14.54
N ARG A 175 -1.75 6.95 13.59
CA ARG A 175 -1.14 8.29 13.59
C ARG A 175 -1.64 9.14 14.76
N GLU A 176 -2.91 9.04 15.10
CA GLU A 176 -3.51 9.78 16.22
C GLU A 176 -2.96 9.32 17.58
N LYS A 177 -2.87 8.00 17.80
CA LYS A 177 -2.58 7.44 19.12
C LYS A 177 -1.09 7.27 19.43
N TYR A 178 -0.23 7.12 18.43
CA TYR A 178 1.19 6.80 18.67
C TYR A 178 2.13 7.76 17.97
N ALA A 179 2.89 8.51 18.76
CA ALA A 179 3.94 9.41 18.27
C ALA A 179 4.96 8.72 17.34
N CYS A 180 5.16 7.40 17.48
CA CYS A 180 6.04 6.64 16.60
C CYS A 180 5.62 6.65 15.14
N SER A 181 4.37 6.98 14.81
CA SER A 181 3.92 7.14 13.42
C SER A 181 4.80 8.10 12.61
N SER A 182 5.38 9.11 13.27
CA SER A 182 6.23 10.12 12.65
C SER A 182 7.69 9.70 12.41
N TYR A 183 8.14 8.59 13.01
CA TYR A 183 9.55 8.15 12.94
C TYR A 183 9.73 6.64 12.78
N THR A 184 8.67 5.88 12.47
CA THR A 184 8.76 4.46 12.13
C THR A 184 8.21 4.17 10.74
N MET A 185 8.98 3.45 9.93
CA MET A 185 8.56 3.03 8.59
C MET A 185 7.70 1.76 8.60
N LEU A 186 7.47 1.11 9.74
CA LEU A 186 6.79 -0.19 9.76
C LEU A 186 5.41 -0.16 9.10
N TRP A 187 4.69 0.96 9.17
CA TRP A 187 3.34 1.10 8.64
C TRP A 187 3.27 1.74 7.24
N HIS A 188 4.40 2.17 6.66
CA HIS A 188 4.40 2.95 5.41
C HIS A 188 3.77 2.21 4.23
N THR A 189 3.85 0.87 4.21
CA THR A 189 3.28 0.07 3.13
C THR A 189 1.76 0.22 3.07
N ALA A 190 1.12 0.54 4.19
CA ALA A 190 -0.29 0.89 4.26
C ALA A 190 -0.61 2.18 3.50
N LEU A 191 0.26 3.18 3.58
CA LEU A 191 0.08 4.47 2.90
C LEU A 191 0.15 4.27 1.38
N ILE A 192 1.11 3.49 0.88
CA ILE A 192 1.21 3.14 -0.55
C ILE A 192 -0.05 2.40 -1.01
N GLN A 193 -0.47 1.39 -0.26
CA GLN A 193 -1.65 0.59 -0.59
C GLN A 193 -2.94 1.43 -0.57
N LEU A 194 -3.06 2.33 0.40
CA LEU A 194 -4.19 3.24 0.53
C LEU A 194 -4.22 4.25 -0.61
N ALA A 195 -3.09 4.88 -0.94
CA ALA A 195 -2.95 5.80 -2.07
C ALA A 195 -3.38 5.13 -3.38
N ASN A 196 -2.91 3.91 -3.64
CA ASN A 196 -3.32 3.12 -4.81
C ASN A 196 -4.82 2.84 -4.86
N ALA A 197 -5.42 2.53 -3.71
CA ALA A 197 -6.84 2.21 -3.60
C ALA A 197 -7.73 3.45 -3.80
N ILE A 198 -7.36 4.60 -3.24
CA ILE A 198 -8.15 5.84 -3.34
C ILE A 198 -8.04 6.49 -4.71
N LEU A 199 -6.84 6.51 -5.32
CA LEU A 199 -6.67 7.02 -6.67
C LEU A 199 -7.43 6.15 -7.68
N GLY A 200 -7.55 4.84 -7.41
CA GLY A 200 -8.41 3.95 -8.19
C GLY A 200 -9.91 4.15 -8.06
N ASN A 201 -10.38 4.99 -7.15
CA ASN A 201 -11.79 5.20 -6.89
C ASN A 201 -12.03 6.63 -6.37
N THR A 202 -11.70 7.63 -7.19
CA THR A 202 -11.91 9.06 -6.87
C THR A 202 -13.39 9.47 -6.83
N LYS A 203 -14.31 8.53 -7.06
CA LYS A 203 -15.75 8.68 -6.75
C LYS A 203 -16.05 8.63 -5.25
N ASP A 204 -15.15 8.09 -4.43
CA ASP A 204 -15.28 8.10 -2.97
C ASP A 204 -15.09 9.52 -2.44
N PRO A 205 -16.07 10.18 -1.81
CA PRO A 205 -15.95 11.57 -1.38
C PRO A 205 -14.79 11.82 -0.40
N ALA A 206 -14.31 10.77 0.28
CA ALA A 206 -13.17 10.88 1.20
C ALA A 206 -11.80 10.71 0.52
N TRP A 207 -11.73 10.53 -0.81
CA TRP A 207 -10.47 10.25 -1.50
C TRP A 207 -9.43 11.36 -1.27
N ARG A 208 -9.83 12.63 -1.32
CA ARG A 208 -8.93 13.77 -1.08
C ARG A 208 -8.38 13.76 0.33
N PHE A 209 -9.24 13.52 1.33
CA PHE A 209 -8.81 13.42 2.73
C PHE A 209 -7.70 12.37 2.89
N TYR A 210 -7.88 11.17 2.33
CA TYR A 210 -6.87 10.12 2.44
C TYR A 210 -5.62 10.38 1.60
N LEU A 211 -5.73 11.11 0.48
CA LEU A 211 -4.57 11.53 -0.31
C LEU A 211 -3.70 12.48 0.52
N PHE A 212 -4.30 13.57 1.04
CA PHE A 212 -3.61 14.51 1.91
C PHE A 212 -3.04 13.82 3.16
N PHE A 213 -3.82 12.92 3.78
CA PHE A 213 -3.33 12.12 4.91
C PHE A 213 -2.06 11.33 4.56
N CYS A 214 -1.98 10.71 3.37
CA CYS A 214 -0.78 9.99 2.94
C CYS A 214 0.41 10.94 2.73
N ILE A 215 0.19 12.08 2.06
CA ILE A 215 1.24 13.08 1.79
C ILE A 215 1.78 13.68 3.10
N GLU A 216 0.91 14.09 4.01
CA GLU A 216 1.31 14.60 5.33
C GLU A 216 2.08 13.54 6.13
N SER A 217 1.62 12.29 6.12
CA SER A 217 2.28 11.20 6.85
C SER A 217 3.70 10.97 6.33
N TYR A 218 3.90 11.04 5.01
CA TYR A 218 5.25 11.00 4.44
C TYR A 218 6.07 12.26 4.74
N GLY A 219 5.42 13.42 4.86
CA GLY A 219 6.07 14.67 5.27
C GLY A 219 6.59 14.62 6.71
N GLU A 220 5.87 13.96 7.62
CA GLU A 220 6.35 13.66 8.97
C GLU A 220 7.51 12.65 8.95
N LEU A 221 7.34 11.54 8.24
CA LEU A 221 8.35 10.46 8.13
C LEU A 221 9.66 10.94 7.50
N ARG A 222 9.59 11.91 6.58
CA ARG A 222 10.75 12.55 5.94
C ARG A 222 11.79 13.05 6.95
N ARG A 223 11.36 13.50 8.13
CA ARG A 223 12.27 13.96 9.21
C ARG A 223 13.24 12.86 9.66
N SER A 224 12.81 11.61 9.56
CA SER A 224 13.59 10.43 9.96
C SER A 224 14.09 9.61 8.76
N PHE A 225 13.40 9.67 7.61
CA PHE A 225 13.68 8.84 6.44
C PHE A 225 13.62 9.67 5.16
N ARG A 226 14.79 10.00 4.59
CA ARG A 226 14.86 10.86 3.40
C ARG A 226 14.06 10.32 2.20
N PHE A 227 14.03 9.00 1.97
CA PHE A 227 13.28 8.40 0.85
C PHE A 227 11.76 8.55 0.97
N ALA A 228 11.22 8.90 2.16
CA ALA A 228 9.81 9.26 2.29
C ALA A 228 9.45 10.43 1.35
N GLU A 229 10.42 11.30 1.06
CA GLU A 229 10.26 12.37 0.09
C GLU A 229 9.90 11.82 -1.30
N THR A 230 10.73 10.91 -1.79
CA THR A 230 10.57 10.26 -3.09
C THR A 230 9.23 9.54 -3.20
N ILE A 231 8.77 8.88 -2.12
CA ILE A 231 7.45 8.22 -2.09
C ILE A 231 6.33 9.25 -2.21
N GLY A 232 6.37 10.34 -1.42
CA GLY A 232 5.34 11.39 -1.48
C GLY A 232 5.21 11.97 -2.89
N ARG A 233 6.34 12.30 -3.52
CA ARG A 233 6.39 12.79 -4.91
C ARG A 233 5.85 11.75 -5.91
N SER A 234 6.16 10.47 -5.75
CA SER A 234 5.59 9.42 -6.62
C SER A 234 4.07 9.32 -6.50
N ILE A 235 3.50 9.48 -5.29
CA ILE A 235 2.05 9.44 -5.09
C ILE A 235 1.36 10.64 -5.76
N LEU A 236 1.97 11.82 -5.67
CA LEU A 236 1.46 13.01 -6.37
C LEU A 236 1.57 12.86 -7.90
N SER A 237 2.64 12.25 -8.39
CA SER A 237 2.80 11.91 -9.81
C SER A 237 1.69 10.96 -10.29
N MET A 238 1.36 9.93 -9.51
CA MET A 238 0.24 9.04 -9.81
C MET A 238 -1.11 9.77 -9.84
N ALA A 239 -1.33 10.72 -8.92
CA ALA A 239 -2.56 11.51 -8.87
C ALA A 239 -2.68 12.46 -10.09
N LEU A 240 -1.56 13.06 -10.52
CA LEU A 240 -1.48 13.87 -11.74
C LEU A 240 -1.74 13.05 -13.01
N GLN A 241 -1.15 11.85 -13.10
CA GLN A 241 -1.35 10.95 -14.24
C GLN A 241 -2.82 10.55 -14.39
N GLN A 242 -3.54 10.33 -13.30
CA GLN A 242 -4.97 9.98 -13.34
C GLN A 242 -5.88 11.19 -13.61
N GLY A 243 -5.37 12.41 -13.47
CA GLY A 243 -6.09 13.65 -13.74
C GLY A 243 -7.00 14.10 -12.60
N ASP A 244 -6.91 13.47 -11.43
CA ASP A 244 -7.70 13.81 -10.25
C ASP A 244 -7.17 15.05 -9.51
N LEU A 245 -5.93 15.44 -9.80
CA LEU A 245 -5.22 16.57 -9.21
C LEU A 245 -4.68 17.50 -10.30
N SER A 246 -4.78 18.82 -10.13
CA SER A 246 -4.17 19.78 -11.07
C SER A 246 -2.67 19.93 -10.82
N ALA A 247 -1.92 20.36 -11.85
CA ALA A 247 -0.48 20.61 -11.75
C ALA A 247 -0.13 21.63 -10.66
N ASP A 248 -0.88 22.74 -10.59
CA ASP A 248 -0.67 23.77 -9.56
C ASP A 248 -0.94 23.27 -8.14
N GLU A 249 -1.96 22.43 -7.97
CA GLU A 249 -2.24 21.84 -6.68
C GLU A 249 -1.15 20.85 -6.26
N ALA A 250 -0.71 19.99 -7.19
CA ALA A 250 0.36 19.05 -6.94
C ALA A 250 1.68 19.75 -6.58
N ARG A 251 2.05 20.82 -7.29
CA ARG A 251 3.23 21.63 -6.98
C ARG A 251 3.12 22.32 -5.63
N ARG A 252 1.95 22.88 -5.28
CA ARG A 252 1.74 23.45 -3.94
C ARG A 252 1.95 22.42 -2.83
N LEU A 253 1.45 21.20 -3.03
CA LEU A 253 1.66 20.10 -2.08
C LEU A 253 3.13 19.68 -2.01
N MET A 254 3.84 19.66 -3.14
CA MET A 254 5.29 19.41 -3.16
C MET A 254 6.07 20.48 -2.41
N VAL A 255 5.74 21.77 -2.57
CA VAL A 255 6.39 22.85 -1.84
C VAL A 255 6.20 22.69 -0.33
N GLN A 256 4.96 22.46 0.13
CA GLN A 256 4.68 22.23 1.56
C GLN A 256 5.44 21.02 2.12
N PHE A 257 5.60 19.99 1.29
CA PHE A 257 6.34 18.79 1.60
C PHE A 257 7.86 19.01 1.61
N GLU A 258 8.35 19.99 0.87
CA GLU A 258 9.75 20.42 0.81
C GLU A 258 10.11 21.49 1.85
N GLU A 259 9.19 22.29 2.38
CA GLU A 259 9.50 23.32 3.40
C GLU A 259 10.15 22.77 4.69
N ASN A 260 10.08 21.45 4.92
CA ASN A 260 10.66 20.75 6.07
C ASN A 260 11.98 19.99 5.78
N ARG A 261 12.77 20.36 4.76
CA ARG A 261 14.06 19.67 4.49
C ARG A 261 15.07 19.89 5.63
N LEU A 262 15.65 18.80 6.13
CA LEU A 262 16.93 18.89 6.81
C LEU A 262 17.99 19.30 5.78
N THR A 263 18.76 20.34 6.12
CA THR A 263 19.77 20.99 5.29
C THR A 263 20.89 20.04 4.91
N SER A 264 20.77 19.35 3.76
CA SER A 264 21.89 18.82 2.95
C SER A 264 21.36 18.20 1.65
N PRO A 265 21.72 18.73 0.46
CA PRO A 265 21.55 18.01 -0.79
C PRO A 265 22.80 17.15 -1.01
N SER A 266 22.71 15.83 -0.84
CA SER A 266 23.69 14.92 -1.44
C SER A 266 23.25 13.46 -1.43
N GLU A 267 23.55 12.79 -2.54
CA GLU A 267 23.29 11.41 -2.97
C GLU A 267 21.84 11.05 -3.35
N ASP A 268 21.70 10.45 -4.55
CA ASP A 268 20.49 9.84 -5.09
C ASP A 268 20.05 8.70 -4.18
N ILE A 269 18.87 8.86 -3.58
CA ILE A 269 18.34 7.86 -2.67
C ILE A 269 17.66 6.78 -3.50
N ARG A 270 18.21 5.57 -3.41
CA ARG A 270 17.65 4.40 -4.08
C ARG A 270 16.38 3.90 -3.37
N ALA A 271 15.22 4.17 -3.95
CA ALA A 271 13.90 3.70 -3.57
C ALA A 271 13.31 2.77 -4.66
N THR A 272 13.97 1.63 -4.89
CA THR A 272 13.64 0.68 -5.97
C THR A 272 12.33 -0.12 -5.77
N PHE A 273 11.49 0.28 -4.82
CA PHE A 273 10.19 -0.35 -4.59
C PHE A 273 9.06 0.36 -5.33
N MET A 274 7.90 -0.29 -5.41
CA MET A 274 6.80 0.12 -6.27
C MET A 274 5.91 1.18 -5.60
N ALA A 275 5.59 2.22 -6.35
CA ALA A 275 4.56 3.20 -5.99
C ALA A 275 3.22 2.86 -6.66
N ASP A 276 3.19 2.64 -7.97
CA ASP A 276 1.98 2.17 -8.67
C ASP A 276 1.90 0.65 -8.64
N LEU A 277 1.08 0.12 -7.74
CA LEU A 277 0.98 -1.30 -7.49
C LEU A 277 0.14 -2.04 -8.55
N ASN A 278 -0.58 -1.34 -9.44
CA ASN A 278 -1.24 -1.97 -10.58
C ASN A 278 -0.30 -2.00 -11.78
N LEU A 279 0.36 -0.89 -12.09
CA LEU A 279 1.37 -0.84 -13.15
C LEU A 279 2.51 -1.82 -12.87
N ALA A 280 2.90 -2.00 -11.60
CA ALA A 280 3.95 -2.93 -11.20
C ALA A 280 3.70 -4.40 -11.59
N MET A 281 2.46 -4.78 -11.90
CA MET A 281 2.13 -6.14 -12.33
C MET A 281 2.53 -6.41 -13.79
N THR A 282 2.80 -5.37 -14.57
CA THR A 282 3.14 -5.46 -16.00
C THR A 282 4.43 -4.73 -16.34
N ASP A 283 4.70 -3.60 -15.67
CA ASP A 283 5.87 -2.75 -15.86
C ASP A 283 6.41 -2.26 -14.49
N PRO A 284 7.19 -3.09 -13.79
CA PRO A 284 7.75 -2.74 -12.49
C PRO A 284 8.83 -1.64 -12.55
N GLU A 285 9.43 -1.38 -13.71
CA GLU A 285 10.43 -0.31 -13.86
C GLU A 285 9.73 1.05 -13.83
N GLU A 286 8.68 1.22 -14.65
CA GLU A 286 7.88 2.45 -14.69
C GLU A 286 7.01 2.65 -13.45
N ALA A 287 6.64 1.57 -12.76
CA ALA A 287 5.86 1.63 -11.52
C ALA A 287 6.66 1.99 -10.26
N SER A 288 7.98 2.05 -10.38
CA SER A 288 8.86 2.29 -9.24
C SER A 288 8.68 3.69 -8.65
N VAL A 289 8.96 3.82 -7.36
CA VAL A 289 8.95 5.11 -6.65
C VAL A 289 9.92 6.09 -7.33
N GLU A 290 11.10 5.63 -7.74
CA GLU A 290 12.10 6.44 -8.46
C GLU A 290 11.53 6.95 -9.79
N SER A 291 11.12 6.06 -10.70
CA SER A 291 10.62 6.46 -12.04
C SER A 291 9.45 7.44 -11.94
N LEU A 292 8.49 7.18 -11.06
CA LEU A 292 7.35 8.08 -10.87
C LEU A 292 7.76 9.40 -10.23
N SER A 293 8.70 9.41 -9.28
CA SER A 293 9.18 10.63 -8.65
C SER A 293 9.92 11.53 -9.63
N ASP A 294 10.79 10.95 -10.46
CA ASP A 294 11.63 11.68 -11.42
C ASP A 294 10.81 12.31 -12.53
N ARG A 295 9.70 11.66 -12.92
CA ARG A 295 8.79 12.14 -13.97
C ARG A 295 7.75 13.16 -13.50
N PHE A 296 7.76 13.55 -12.22
CA PHE A 296 6.73 14.43 -11.65
C PHE A 296 6.54 15.72 -12.45
N GLU A 297 7.63 16.45 -12.72
CA GLU A 297 7.58 17.73 -13.44
C GLU A 297 7.16 17.54 -14.91
N ASP A 298 7.66 16.49 -15.57
CA ASP A 298 7.27 16.17 -16.95
C ASP A 298 5.76 15.90 -17.06
N ILE A 299 5.20 15.16 -16.11
CA ILE A 299 3.76 14.87 -16.03
C ILE A 299 2.96 16.15 -15.76
N ALA A 300 3.44 17.00 -14.84
CA ALA A 300 2.79 18.25 -14.49
C ALA A 300 2.73 19.22 -15.68
N LEU A 301 3.87 19.42 -16.37
CA LEU A 301 3.96 20.25 -17.58
C LEU A 301 3.05 19.72 -18.69
N PHE A 302 3.09 18.41 -18.95
CA PHE A 302 2.21 17.80 -19.96
C PHE A 302 0.73 18.09 -19.67
N ARG A 303 0.30 17.98 -18.41
CA ARG A 303 -1.08 18.25 -18.00
C ARG A 303 -1.50 19.70 -18.20
N GLU A 304 -0.62 20.67 -17.96
CA GLU A 304 -0.91 22.08 -18.24
C GLU A 304 -1.16 22.32 -19.72
N PHE A 305 -0.28 21.79 -20.58
CA PHE A 305 -0.42 21.95 -22.03
C PHE A 305 -1.69 21.29 -22.56
N THR A 306 -2.06 20.11 -22.06
CA THR A 306 -3.28 19.42 -22.51
C THR A 306 -4.56 20.06 -21.97
N ASN A 307 -4.54 20.58 -20.74
CA ASN A 307 -5.75 21.16 -20.13
C ASN A 307 -5.99 22.62 -20.59
N ALA A 308 -4.95 23.35 -20.97
CA ALA A 308 -5.09 24.71 -21.52
C ALA A 308 -5.75 24.74 -22.90
N GLY A 309 -5.65 23.64 -23.66
CA GLY A 309 -6.29 23.50 -24.98
C GLY A 309 -7.82 23.32 -24.95
N ASP A 310 -8.38 22.89 -23.81
CA ASP A 310 -9.84 22.73 -23.64
C ASP A 310 -10.53 24.02 -23.14
N SER A 311 -9.76 25.07 -22.83
CA SER A 311 -10.27 26.36 -22.32
C SER A 311 -10.27 27.50 -23.34
N SER A 312 -9.92 27.24 -24.61
CA SER A 312 -9.86 28.26 -25.66
C SER A 312 -11.01 28.16 -26.66
N GLU A 313 -12.26 28.20 -26.18
CA GLU A 313 -13.42 28.55 -27.00
C GLU A 313 -14.33 29.47 -26.17
N ASP A 314 -14.12 30.78 -26.33
CA ASP A 314 -15.13 31.85 -26.36
C ASP A 314 -14.43 33.20 -26.19
N GLU A 315 -13.70 33.64 -27.22
CA GLU A 315 -13.57 35.08 -27.45
C GLU A 315 -14.79 35.52 -28.27
N PRO A 316 -15.62 36.45 -27.77
CA PRO A 316 -16.71 36.99 -28.55
C PRO A 316 -16.12 37.85 -29.66
N VAL A 317 -16.37 37.44 -30.91
CA VAL A 317 -16.11 38.25 -32.10
C VAL A 317 -16.84 39.58 -31.95
N GLU A 318 -16.10 40.67 -31.75
CA GLU A 318 -16.63 42.03 -31.90
C GLU A 318 -17.18 42.18 -33.33
N SER A 319 -18.49 42.31 -33.43
CA SER A 319 -19.16 42.66 -34.68
C SER A 319 -18.98 44.16 -34.93
N ASP A 320 -18.05 44.50 -35.82
CA ASP A 320 -17.95 45.83 -36.42
C ASP A 320 -19.16 46.09 -37.34
N ASP A 321 -20.21 46.71 -36.80
CA ASP A 321 -21.34 47.20 -37.58
C ASP A 321 -21.02 48.60 -38.12
N ASN A 322 -20.29 48.65 -39.22
CA ASN A 322 -20.07 49.87 -40.00
C ASN A 322 -21.32 50.19 -40.83
N THR A 323 -22.24 50.94 -40.24
CA THR A 323 -23.35 51.57 -40.95
C THR A 323 -22.83 52.76 -41.78
N TRP A 324 -22.74 52.59 -43.09
CA TRP A 324 -22.60 53.70 -44.04
C TRP A 324 -23.98 54.03 -44.63
N ASP A 325 -24.43 55.26 -44.39
CA ASP A 325 -25.53 55.92 -45.09
C ASP A 325 -25.27 56.04 -46.61
N THR A 326 -26.34 55.89 -47.40
CA THR A 326 -26.66 56.49 -48.73
C THR A 326 -27.65 55.56 -49.45
N SER A 327 -28.80 55.96 -50.01
CA SER A 327 -29.45 57.24 -50.32
C SER A 327 -30.96 57.02 -50.45
#